data_AF-A0A3Q9EVT1-F1
#
_entry.id   AF-A0A3Q9EVT1-F1
#
_cell.length_a   1.000
_cell.length_b   1.000
_cell.length_c   1.000
_cell.angle_alpha   90.00
_cell.angle_beta   90.00
_cell.angle_gamma   90.00
#
_symmetry.space_group_name_H-M   'P 1'
#
loop_
_entity.id
_entity.type
_entity.pdbx_description
1 polymer ?
#
loop_
_entity_poly.entity_id
_entity_poly.type
_entity_poly.pdbx_seq_one_letter_code
_entity_poly.pdbx_strand_id
1 'polypeptide(L)'
;MPGGSWRARGEGLLAAVAGAFTLAQLLLARPTMGLGWDEVVYVSQVGTEAPAAFFSAPRARGVSLLVWPVASWSSSTTLLRVYLAVLSGLALYLALRAWRGLFPPRVLAGAGALFATLWVTLFYGPQAMPNLWVAFGALLCVGCFLRARADRLDGRALWGVLAGAAVMAWMRPTDAVWIVLPLLVLAVAARHRGLGIALAAGLVAGGAEWVIEAFVSYGGLRERLNQASRIQGDLGWNLAVDDQVRSLVGSTLCRPCDGQMPHPVVYAWWFVLPLLAACALAIAVLAGRTTRTAVPLLCAATAAFPYLFMIGYAAPRFLLPAYALLAIPVADALLHLAKRPNGRWRPAAAAVIGVGLAGHLAVQYAVLDRTVERSTAGRQDWARSAAELHRLGVRPPCLLTGHEAIPVAYYTGCSSGATRGHNANTTTAEILRTTRSIPVGALTAPGGTPPRYARDWERHRLDGLEVRIAPAPGAGGRA
;
A
#
# COMPACT_ATOMS: atom_id res chain seq x y z
N MET A 1 -16.87 25.73 34.24
CA MET A 1 -16.56 24.72 33.20
C MET A 1 -16.28 25.41 31.86
N PRO A 2 -15.03 25.46 31.35
CA PRO A 2 -14.71 26.01 30.02
C PRO A 2 -14.07 24.99 29.03
N GLY A 3 -14.37 23.69 29.15
CA GLY A 3 -13.70 22.62 28.36
C GLY A 3 -14.37 22.19 27.04
N GLY A 4 -15.60 22.65 26.76
CA GLY A 4 -16.39 22.14 25.62
C GLY A 4 -15.98 22.70 24.25
N SER A 5 -15.79 24.01 24.13
CA SER A 5 -15.55 24.68 22.85
C SER A 5 -14.19 24.33 22.22
N TRP A 6 -13.15 24.14 23.04
CA TRP A 6 -11.81 23.76 22.58
C TRP A 6 -11.71 22.30 22.12
N ARG A 7 -12.42 21.39 22.83
CA ARG A 7 -12.49 19.97 22.43
C ARG A 7 -13.26 19.82 21.11
N ALA A 8 -14.38 20.55 20.95
CA ALA A 8 -15.17 20.57 19.73
C ALA A 8 -14.40 21.15 18.53
N ARG A 9 -13.69 22.28 18.71
CA ARG A 9 -12.85 22.88 17.65
C ARG A 9 -11.71 21.95 17.20
N GLY A 10 -11.09 21.23 18.13
CA GLY A 10 -10.03 20.28 17.82
C GLY A 10 -10.54 19.04 17.06
N GLU A 11 -11.75 18.57 17.35
CA GLU A 11 -12.39 17.49 16.59
C GLU A 11 -12.80 17.94 15.19
N GLY A 12 -13.32 19.17 15.05
CA GLY A 12 -13.64 19.76 13.76
C GLY A 12 -12.46 19.81 12.79
N LEU A 13 -11.25 20.15 13.26
CA LEU A 13 -10.06 20.20 12.41
C LEU A 13 -9.64 18.81 11.89
N LEU A 14 -9.65 17.79 12.75
CA LEU A 14 -9.29 16.43 12.33
C LEU A 14 -10.33 15.86 11.37
N ALA A 15 -11.62 16.09 11.66
CA ALA A 15 -12.71 15.70 10.78
C ALA A 15 -12.64 16.42 9.42
N ALA A 16 -12.30 17.72 9.41
CA ALA A 16 -12.12 18.48 8.17
C ALA A 16 -10.99 17.91 7.31
N VAL A 17 -9.84 17.57 7.89
CA VAL A 17 -8.72 16.95 7.16
C VAL A 17 -9.12 15.58 6.61
N ALA A 18 -9.79 14.74 7.41
CA ALA A 18 -10.26 13.44 6.96
C ALA A 18 -11.31 13.55 5.84
N GLY A 19 -12.27 14.48 5.96
CA GLY A 19 -13.26 14.75 4.93
C GLY A 19 -12.63 15.29 3.64
N ALA A 20 -11.67 16.21 3.75
CA ALA A 20 -10.91 16.72 2.62
C ALA A 20 -10.07 15.62 1.94
N PHE A 21 -9.48 14.71 2.72
CA PHE A 21 -8.77 13.56 2.19
C PHE A 21 -9.71 12.63 1.40
N THR A 22 -10.85 12.24 1.97
CA THR A 22 -11.86 11.45 1.24
C THR A 22 -12.34 12.15 -0.03
N LEU A 23 -12.64 13.44 0.05
CA LEU A 23 -13.07 14.21 -1.12
C LEU A 23 -11.97 14.27 -2.19
N ALA A 24 -10.73 14.54 -1.81
CA ALA A 24 -9.60 14.58 -2.74
C ALA A 24 -9.37 13.22 -3.40
N GLN A 25 -9.51 12.11 -2.68
CA GLN A 25 -9.46 10.77 -3.28
C GLN A 25 -10.56 10.56 -4.32
N LEU A 26 -11.81 10.93 -3.99
CA LEU A 26 -12.95 10.76 -4.89
C LEU A 26 -12.85 11.66 -6.13
N LEU A 27 -12.31 12.87 -5.99
CA LEU A 27 -12.17 13.80 -7.12
C LEU A 27 -10.95 13.47 -7.99
N LEU A 28 -9.81 13.14 -7.37
CA LEU A 28 -8.53 13.05 -8.08
C LEU A 28 -8.17 11.63 -8.51
N ALA A 29 -8.50 10.60 -7.72
CA ALA A 29 -8.17 9.20 -8.06
C ALA A 29 -9.22 8.53 -8.95
N ARG A 30 -10.37 9.18 -9.17
CA ARG A 30 -11.51 8.77 -10.02
C ARG A 30 -12.11 7.40 -9.64
N PRO A 31 -13.34 7.35 -9.09
CA PRO A 31 -13.99 6.10 -8.68
C PRO A 31 -14.19 5.09 -9.82
N THR A 32 -14.22 5.57 -11.06
CA THR A 32 -14.40 4.73 -12.26
C THR A 32 -13.13 4.01 -12.70
N MET A 33 -11.97 4.29 -12.09
CA MET A 33 -10.73 3.60 -12.40
C MET A 33 -10.87 2.11 -12.03
N GLY A 34 -10.70 1.23 -13.03
CA GLY A 34 -10.83 -0.24 -12.91
C GLY A 34 -9.90 -0.85 -11.85
N LEU A 35 -9.85 -2.16 -11.65
CA LEU A 35 -8.89 -2.81 -10.75
C LEU A 35 -7.48 -2.92 -11.37
N GLY A 36 -6.45 -2.56 -10.58
CA GLY A 36 -5.06 -2.80 -10.91
C GLY A 36 -4.62 -4.26 -10.71
N TRP A 37 -3.42 -4.62 -11.17
CA TRP A 37 -2.88 -5.98 -11.07
C TRP A 37 -2.98 -6.60 -9.68
N ASP A 38 -2.42 -5.95 -8.66
CA ASP A 38 -2.43 -6.49 -7.29
C ASP A 38 -3.84 -6.46 -6.69
N GLU A 39 -4.68 -5.51 -7.09
CA GLU A 39 -6.05 -5.40 -6.60
C GLU A 39 -6.89 -6.58 -7.07
N VAL A 40 -6.75 -6.95 -8.35
CA VAL A 40 -7.33 -8.15 -8.94
C VAL A 40 -6.97 -9.39 -8.12
N VAL A 41 -5.71 -9.51 -7.68
CA VAL A 41 -5.28 -10.66 -6.86
C VAL A 41 -6.06 -10.70 -5.54
N TYR A 42 -6.26 -9.58 -4.85
CA TYR A 42 -6.99 -9.57 -3.57
C TYR A 42 -8.50 -9.71 -3.72
N VAL A 43 -9.09 -9.03 -4.72
CA VAL A 43 -10.54 -9.00 -4.97
C VAL A 43 -11.04 -10.35 -5.46
N SER A 44 -10.30 -11.01 -6.37
CA SER A 44 -10.68 -12.33 -6.89
C SER A 44 -10.69 -13.45 -5.84
N GLN A 45 -10.12 -13.24 -4.65
CA GLN A 45 -10.19 -14.23 -3.57
C GLN A 45 -11.57 -14.31 -2.90
N VAL A 46 -12.37 -13.24 -3.04
CA VAL A 46 -13.65 -13.09 -2.34
C VAL A 46 -14.81 -12.75 -3.26
N GLY A 47 -14.52 -12.27 -4.48
CA GLY A 47 -15.51 -11.99 -5.51
C GLY A 47 -15.83 -13.18 -6.40
N THR A 48 -16.90 -13.04 -7.18
CA THR A 48 -17.42 -14.08 -8.08
C THR A 48 -17.18 -13.78 -9.57
N GLU A 49 -16.62 -12.60 -9.90
CA GLU A 49 -16.42 -12.15 -11.29
C GLU A 49 -15.43 -13.02 -12.08
N ALA A 50 -14.41 -13.53 -11.41
CA ALA A 50 -13.36 -14.33 -12.03
C ALA A 50 -12.80 -15.36 -11.03
N PRO A 51 -12.26 -16.49 -11.50
CA PRO A 51 -11.52 -17.42 -10.66
C PRO A 51 -10.42 -16.73 -9.85
N ALA A 52 -10.19 -17.21 -8.63
CA ALA A 52 -9.17 -16.65 -7.75
C ALA A 52 -7.79 -16.67 -8.39
N ALA A 53 -7.17 -15.51 -8.54
CA ALA A 53 -5.81 -15.41 -9.04
C ALA A 53 -4.82 -16.05 -8.04
N PHE A 54 -3.64 -16.44 -8.54
CA PHE A 54 -2.61 -17.04 -7.69
C PHE A 54 -2.23 -16.12 -6.53
N PHE A 55 -2.48 -16.59 -5.32
CA PHE A 55 -2.14 -15.87 -4.10
C PHE A 55 -0.72 -16.25 -3.69
N SER A 56 0.23 -15.34 -3.92
CA SER A 56 1.64 -15.65 -3.66
C SER A 56 2.04 -15.48 -2.19
N ALA A 57 3.11 -16.17 -1.80
CA ALA A 57 3.63 -16.24 -0.43
C ALA A 57 3.75 -14.91 0.36
N PRO A 58 4.24 -13.78 -0.22
CA PRO A 58 4.39 -12.53 0.53
C PRO A 58 3.05 -11.83 0.85
N ARG A 59 1.93 -12.26 0.26
CA ARG A 59 0.63 -11.64 0.48
C ARG A 59 -0.03 -12.19 1.75
N ALA A 60 -0.83 -11.35 2.39
CA ALA A 60 -1.70 -11.69 3.52
C ALA A 60 -3.16 -11.32 3.20
N ARG A 61 -4.11 -12.00 3.81
CA ARG A 61 -5.54 -11.92 3.48
C ARG A 61 -6.25 -10.69 4.01
N GLY A 62 -5.60 -9.88 4.87
CA GLY A 62 -6.21 -8.68 5.43
C GLY A 62 -6.81 -7.74 4.37
N VAL A 63 -6.21 -7.64 3.18
CA VAL A 63 -6.79 -6.84 2.08
C VAL A 63 -7.99 -7.52 1.43
N SER A 64 -7.98 -8.84 1.26
CA SER A 64 -9.15 -9.58 0.76
C SER A 64 -10.34 -9.45 1.73
N LEU A 65 -10.10 -9.48 3.03
CA LEU A 65 -11.12 -9.29 4.07
C LEU A 65 -11.58 -7.84 4.18
N LEU A 66 -10.68 -6.88 3.93
CA LEU A 66 -11.03 -5.46 3.83
C LEU A 66 -12.00 -5.19 2.68
N VAL A 67 -11.80 -5.80 1.51
CA VAL A 67 -12.67 -5.59 0.34
C VAL A 67 -13.92 -6.49 0.35
N TRP A 68 -13.91 -7.56 1.16
CA TRP A 68 -15.00 -8.53 1.26
C TRP A 68 -16.40 -7.92 1.44
N PRO A 69 -16.62 -6.88 2.28
CA PRO A 69 -17.96 -6.31 2.48
C PRO A 69 -18.61 -5.72 1.21
N VAL A 70 -17.84 -5.47 0.15
CA VAL A 70 -18.36 -5.02 -1.14
C VAL A 70 -18.14 -6.09 -2.21
N ALA A 71 -16.92 -6.63 -2.29
CA ALA A 71 -16.53 -7.56 -3.35
C ALA A 71 -17.25 -8.92 -3.30
N SER A 72 -17.77 -9.34 -2.14
CA SER A 72 -18.47 -10.62 -2.00
C SER A 72 -19.83 -10.67 -2.69
N TRP A 73 -20.46 -9.52 -2.96
CA TRP A 73 -21.80 -9.44 -3.54
C TRP A 73 -21.91 -8.42 -4.68
N SER A 74 -20.97 -7.47 -4.80
CA SER A 74 -20.95 -6.47 -5.86
C SER A 74 -19.68 -6.54 -6.70
N SER A 75 -19.92 -6.46 -7.99
CA SER A 75 -18.96 -6.38 -9.08
C SER A 75 -18.54 -4.91 -9.38
N SER A 76 -19.24 -3.94 -8.78
CA SER A 76 -19.02 -2.51 -9.05
C SER A 76 -17.71 -2.00 -8.47
N THR A 77 -16.72 -1.78 -9.35
CA THR A 77 -15.46 -1.15 -8.95
C THR A 77 -15.69 0.24 -8.37
N THR A 78 -16.62 1.03 -8.91
CA THR A 78 -16.95 2.37 -8.38
C THR A 78 -17.42 2.31 -6.94
N LEU A 79 -18.30 1.36 -6.61
CA LEU A 79 -18.76 1.17 -5.24
C LEU A 79 -17.59 0.81 -4.31
N LEU A 80 -16.70 -0.10 -4.75
CA LEU A 80 -15.52 -0.48 -3.98
C LEU A 80 -14.56 0.70 -3.75
N ARG A 81 -14.31 1.55 -4.76
CA ARG A 81 -13.49 2.77 -4.63
C ARG A 81 -14.07 3.73 -3.60
N VAL A 82 -15.37 4.00 -3.66
CA VAL A 82 -16.06 4.90 -2.74
C VAL A 82 -15.99 4.36 -1.31
N TYR A 83 -16.27 3.07 -1.14
CA TYR A 83 -16.15 2.40 0.15
C TYR A 83 -14.74 2.54 0.75
N LEU A 84 -13.70 2.24 -0.02
CA LEU A 84 -12.31 2.35 0.44
C LEU A 84 -11.89 3.80 0.73
N ALA A 85 -12.33 4.77 -0.08
CA ALA A 85 -12.06 6.19 0.15
C ALA A 85 -12.66 6.67 1.48
N VAL A 86 -13.95 6.37 1.73
CA VAL A 86 -14.63 6.73 2.99
C VAL A 86 -13.98 6.03 4.18
N LEU A 87 -13.69 4.73 4.05
CA LEU A 87 -13.06 3.96 5.12
C LEU A 87 -11.65 4.47 5.43
N SER A 88 -10.88 4.87 4.42
CA SER A 88 -9.55 5.43 4.61
C SER A 88 -9.56 6.81 5.27
N GLY A 89 -10.55 7.66 4.97
CA GLY A 89 -10.77 8.93 5.67
C GLY A 89 -11.15 8.73 7.14
N LEU A 90 -12.06 7.78 7.41
CA LEU A 90 -12.41 7.41 8.78
C LEU A 90 -11.20 6.86 9.54
N ALA A 91 -10.41 5.99 8.91
CA ALA A 91 -9.21 5.43 9.50
C ALA A 91 -8.17 6.53 9.81
N LEU A 92 -7.95 7.49 8.91
CA LEU A 92 -7.08 8.65 9.16
C LEU A 92 -7.59 9.48 10.36
N TYR A 93 -8.90 9.75 10.42
CA TYR A 93 -9.51 10.47 11.54
C TYR A 93 -9.26 9.77 12.87
N LEU A 94 -9.55 8.46 12.95
CA LEU A 94 -9.37 7.66 14.16
C LEU A 94 -7.89 7.55 14.55
N ALA A 95 -7.00 7.35 13.58
CA ALA A 95 -5.56 7.31 13.77
C ALA A 95 -5.05 8.62 14.37
N LEU A 96 -5.44 9.79 13.83
CA LEU A 96 -5.04 11.09 14.37
C LEU A 96 -5.63 11.34 15.77
N ARG A 97 -6.86 10.88 16.04
CA ARG A 97 -7.45 10.97 17.39
C ARG A 97 -6.66 10.21 18.43
N ALA A 98 -5.98 9.12 18.06
CA ALA A 98 -5.13 8.37 18.97
C ALA A 98 -4.03 9.24 19.59
N TRP A 99 -3.61 10.32 18.93
CA TRP A 99 -2.53 11.20 19.39
C TRP A 99 -3.00 12.41 20.21
N ARG A 100 -4.30 12.52 20.49
CA ARG A 100 -4.83 13.58 21.36
C ARG A 100 -4.19 13.50 22.75
N GLY A 101 -3.85 14.67 23.29
CA GLY A 101 -3.13 14.79 24.57
C GLY A 101 -1.61 14.69 24.45
N LEU A 102 -1.09 14.14 23.35
CA LEU A 102 0.36 14.12 23.08
C LEU A 102 0.81 15.38 22.34
N PHE A 103 0.01 15.82 21.35
CA PHE A 103 0.25 17.01 20.53
C PHE A 103 -1.00 17.91 20.42
N PRO A 104 -0.81 19.23 20.16
CA PRO A 104 -1.93 20.14 19.90
C PRO A 104 -2.75 19.74 18.66
N PRO A 105 -4.08 19.99 18.61
CA PRO A 105 -4.91 19.61 17.45
C PRO A 105 -4.44 20.18 16.11
N ARG A 106 -3.83 21.37 16.10
CA ARG A 106 -3.26 21.98 14.89
C ARG A 106 -2.07 21.20 14.32
N VAL A 107 -1.25 20.60 15.19
CA VAL A 107 -0.13 19.72 14.78
C VAL A 107 -0.68 18.45 14.16
N LEU A 108 -1.67 17.84 14.80
CA LEU A 108 -2.32 16.62 14.29
C LEU A 108 -3.04 16.85 12.96
N ALA A 109 -3.75 17.97 12.81
CA ALA A 109 -4.36 18.36 11.55
C ALA A 109 -3.31 18.64 10.46
N GLY A 110 -2.21 19.33 10.80
CA GLY A 110 -1.10 19.55 9.88
C GLY A 110 -0.42 18.25 9.44
N ALA A 111 -0.20 17.31 10.37
CA ALA A 111 0.35 15.99 10.08
C ALA A 111 -0.57 15.19 9.15
N GLY A 112 -1.87 15.20 9.45
CA GLY A 112 -2.89 14.61 8.59
C GLY A 112 -2.87 15.23 7.19
N ALA A 113 -2.78 16.55 7.08
CA ALA A 113 -2.70 17.25 5.80
C ALA A 113 -1.44 16.88 5.02
N LEU A 114 -0.24 16.95 5.62
CA LEU A 114 1.02 16.57 4.98
C LEU A 114 0.97 15.14 4.42
N PHE A 115 0.42 14.20 5.19
CA PHE A 115 0.29 12.81 4.77
C PHE A 115 -0.78 12.64 3.68
N ALA A 116 -1.94 13.27 3.85
CA ALA A 116 -3.08 13.22 2.95
C ALA A 116 -2.83 13.91 1.60
N THR A 117 -1.83 14.79 1.50
CA THR A 117 -1.50 15.48 0.25
C THR A 117 -0.43 14.80 -0.58
N LEU A 118 0.19 13.73 -0.08
CA LEU A 118 1.11 12.93 -0.88
C LEU A 118 0.34 12.23 -2.00
N TRP A 119 0.87 12.27 -3.22
CA TRP A 119 0.28 11.60 -4.37
C TRP A 119 0.11 10.11 -4.10
N VAL A 120 1.08 9.49 -3.42
CA VAL A 120 1.06 8.07 -3.03
C VAL A 120 -0.13 7.78 -2.11
N THR A 121 -0.36 8.61 -1.10
CA THR A 121 -1.46 8.43 -0.14
C THR A 121 -2.83 8.59 -0.83
N LEU A 122 -2.98 9.62 -1.67
CA LEU A 122 -4.21 9.88 -2.42
C LEU A 122 -4.51 8.77 -3.43
N PHE A 123 -3.49 8.34 -4.19
CA PHE A 123 -3.63 7.32 -5.21
C PHE A 123 -4.00 5.97 -4.60
N TYR A 124 -3.33 5.54 -3.54
CA TYR A 124 -3.51 4.20 -2.97
C TYR A 124 -4.66 4.07 -1.97
N GLY A 125 -5.18 5.17 -1.43
CA GLY A 125 -6.24 5.05 -0.43
C GLY A 125 -7.57 4.47 -0.92
N PRO A 126 -8.07 4.79 -2.13
CA PRO A 126 -9.21 4.08 -2.70
C PRO A 126 -8.80 2.75 -3.36
N GLN A 127 -7.59 2.22 -3.13
CA GLN A 127 -7.10 0.97 -3.73
C GLN A 127 -7.01 -0.18 -2.74
N ALA A 128 -7.27 -1.39 -3.25
CA ALA A 128 -7.18 -2.64 -2.51
C ALA A 128 -5.70 -3.03 -2.30
N MET A 129 -5.02 -2.28 -1.45
CA MET A 129 -3.58 -2.38 -1.19
C MET A 129 -3.31 -2.28 0.30
N PRO A 130 -2.36 -3.05 0.86
CA PRO A 130 -2.20 -3.14 2.32
C PRO A 130 -1.49 -1.93 2.94
N ASN A 131 -0.66 -1.22 2.18
CA ASN A 131 0.33 -0.27 2.72
C ASN A 131 -0.27 0.90 3.51
N LEU A 132 -1.38 1.46 3.04
CA LEU A 132 -2.05 2.57 3.74
C LEU A 132 -2.67 2.10 5.06
N TRP A 133 -3.24 0.90 5.09
CA TRP A 133 -3.82 0.31 6.29
C TRP A 133 -2.76 -0.04 7.34
N VAL A 134 -1.58 -0.48 6.91
CA VAL A 134 -0.42 -0.61 7.80
C VAL A 134 -0.03 0.77 8.37
N ALA A 135 -0.05 1.83 7.56
CA ALA A 135 0.25 3.18 8.03
C ALA A 135 -0.76 3.67 9.10
N PHE A 136 -2.06 3.43 8.90
CA PHE A 136 -3.08 3.73 9.91
C PHE A 136 -2.93 2.89 11.18
N GLY A 137 -2.65 1.58 11.03
CA GLY A 137 -2.34 0.69 12.15
C GLY A 137 -1.11 1.15 12.95
N ALA A 138 -0.06 1.61 12.27
CA ALA A 138 1.14 2.16 12.88
C ALA A 138 0.85 3.45 13.66
N LEU A 139 0.12 4.40 13.06
CA LEU A 139 -0.29 5.63 13.74
C LEU A 139 -1.13 5.34 14.99
N LEU A 140 -2.12 4.44 14.88
CA LEU A 140 -2.95 4.04 16.01
C LEU A 140 -2.10 3.38 17.11
N CYS A 141 -1.29 2.38 16.74
CA CYS A 141 -0.48 1.61 17.67
C CYS A 141 0.52 2.49 18.43
N VAL A 142 1.31 3.30 17.72
CA VAL A 142 2.35 4.15 18.33
C VAL A 142 1.72 5.26 19.18
N GLY A 143 0.66 5.91 18.70
CA GLY A 143 -0.02 6.98 19.45
C GLY A 143 -0.65 6.46 20.74
N CYS A 144 -1.34 5.32 20.67
CA CYS A 144 -1.91 4.66 21.83
C CYS A 144 -0.82 4.10 22.77
N PHE A 145 0.28 3.56 22.26
CA PHE A 145 1.40 3.10 23.09
C PHE A 145 1.97 4.24 23.94
N LEU A 146 2.20 5.40 23.32
CA LEU A 146 2.70 6.59 24.01
C LEU A 146 1.71 7.10 25.07
N ARG A 147 0.40 7.03 24.79
CA ARG A 147 -0.64 7.39 25.76
C ARG A 147 -0.70 6.43 26.95
N ALA A 148 -0.80 5.13 26.70
CA ALA A 148 -0.85 4.11 27.75
C ALA A 148 0.45 4.06 28.58
N ARG A 149 1.58 4.48 28.01
CA ARG A 149 2.82 4.67 28.77
C ARG A 149 2.76 5.91 29.67
N ALA A 150 2.18 7.01 29.19
CA ALA A 150 2.05 8.26 29.96
C ALA A 150 0.97 8.18 31.05
N ASP A 151 -0.11 7.43 30.80
CA ASP A 151 -1.21 7.17 31.73
C ASP A 151 -1.55 5.68 31.73
N ARG A 152 -1.20 4.99 32.82
CA ARG A 152 -1.42 3.54 32.97
C ARG A 152 -2.89 3.17 33.14
N LEU A 153 -3.76 4.12 33.46
CA LEU A 153 -5.19 3.91 33.63
C LEU A 153 -5.97 4.04 32.30
N ASP A 154 -5.31 4.49 31.22
CA ASP A 154 -5.91 4.59 29.88
C ASP A 154 -6.04 3.21 29.22
N GLY A 155 -6.98 2.40 29.71
CA GLY A 155 -7.27 1.07 29.16
C GLY A 155 -7.70 1.09 27.69
N ARG A 156 -8.29 2.21 27.22
CA ARG A 156 -8.64 2.40 25.80
C ARG A 156 -7.38 2.48 24.94
N ALA A 157 -6.33 3.14 25.43
CA ALA A 157 -5.06 3.16 24.74
C ALA A 157 -4.41 1.77 24.68
N LEU A 158 -4.54 0.93 25.70
CA LEU A 158 -4.04 -0.46 25.62
C LEU A 158 -4.74 -1.27 24.52
N TRP A 159 -6.07 -1.15 24.41
CA TRP A 159 -6.82 -1.75 23.31
C TRP A 159 -6.42 -1.19 21.94
N GLY A 160 -6.11 0.11 21.87
CA GLY A 160 -5.59 0.73 20.64
C GLY A 160 -4.21 0.19 20.23
N VAL A 161 -3.34 -0.14 21.19
CA VAL A 161 -2.05 -0.81 20.91
C VAL A 161 -2.30 -2.18 20.28
N LEU A 162 -3.15 -3.00 20.90
CA LEU A 162 -3.52 -4.32 20.42
C LEU A 162 -4.14 -4.25 19.02
N ALA A 163 -5.15 -3.39 18.84
CA ALA A 163 -5.85 -3.24 17.58
C ALA A 163 -4.92 -2.74 16.46
N GLY A 164 -4.06 -1.76 16.75
CA GLY A 164 -3.10 -1.26 15.77
C GLY A 164 -2.08 -2.33 15.34
N ALA A 165 -1.55 -3.11 16.29
CA ALA A 165 -0.66 -4.23 16.00
C ALA A 165 -1.35 -5.34 15.19
N ALA A 166 -2.60 -5.67 15.54
CA ALA A 166 -3.40 -6.64 14.80
C ALA A 166 -3.68 -6.20 13.37
N VAL A 167 -4.10 -4.96 13.15
CA VAL A 167 -4.35 -4.41 11.80
C VAL A 167 -3.09 -4.45 10.95
N MET A 168 -1.93 -4.04 11.50
CA MET A 168 -0.66 -4.11 10.76
C MET A 168 -0.31 -5.55 10.39
N ALA A 169 -0.38 -6.48 11.35
CA ALA A 169 -0.03 -7.87 11.11
C ALA A 169 -0.98 -8.56 10.12
N TRP A 170 -2.27 -8.20 10.15
CA TRP A 170 -3.26 -8.74 9.22
C TRP A 170 -3.05 -8.28 7.79
N MET A 171 -2.59 -7.03 7.61
CA MET A 171 -2.31 -6.45 6.30
C MET A 171 -0.94 -6.89 5.76
N ARG A 172 0.11 -6.81 6.58
CA ARG A 172 1.50 -7.19 6.27
C ARG A 172 2.23 -7.63 7.55
N PRO A 173 2.29 -8.94 7.84
CA PRO A 173 2.95 -9.47 9.05
C PRO A 173 4.40 -9.01 9.20
N THR A 174 5.16 -8.99 8.10
CA THR A 174 6.58 -8.61 8.10
C THR A 174 6.78 -7.14 8.47
N ASP A 175 5.99 -6.23 7.88
CA ASP A 175 6.04 -4.79 8.18
C ASP A 175 5.68 -4.52 9.63
N ALA A 176 4.68 -5.23 10.16
CA ALA A 176 4.25 -5.09 11.55
C ALA A 176 5.42 -5.33 12.51
N VAL A 177 6.22 -6.39 12.29
CA VAL A 177 7.40 -6.71 13.10
C VAL A 177 8.42 -5.57 13.07
N TRP A 178 8.75 -5.05 11.89
CA TRP A 178 9.70 -3.93 11.76
C TRP A 178 9.20 -2.66 12.45
N ILE A 179 7.92 -2.34 12.34
CA ILE A 179 7.32 -1.15 12.95
C ILE A 179 7.28 -1.25 14.49
N VAL A 180 6.93 -2.42 15.04
CA VAL A 180 6.78 -2.56 16.50
C VAL A 180 8.09 -2.83 17.23
N LEU A 181 9.19 -3.15 16.52
CA LEU A 181 10.47 -3.48 17.14
C LEU A 181 10.95 -2.42 18.16
N PRO A 182 10.94 -1.09 17.85
CA PRO A 182 11.30 -0.09 18.85
C PRO A 182 10.32 -0.04 20.04
N LEU A 183 9.04 -0.33 19.82
CA LEU A 183 8.04 -0.37 20.89
C LEU A 183 8.25 -1.55 21.84
N LEU A 184 8.61 -2.72 21.31
CA LEU A 184 8.93 -3.92 22.09
C LEU A 184 10.17 -3.67 22.94
N VAL A 185 11.24 -3.14 22.34
CA VAL A 185 12.47 -2.77 23.06
C VAL A 185 12.15 -1.77 24.18
N LEU A 186 11.36 -0.75 23.88
CA LEU A 186 10.96 0.26 24.87
C LEU A 186 10.08 -0.33 25.97
N ALA A 187 9.14 -1.23 25.66
CA ALA A 187 8.29 -1.89 26.64
C ALA A 187 9.11 -2.75 27.61
N VAL A 188 10.12 -3.47 27.11
CA VAL A 188 11.04 -4.26 27.92
C VAL A 188 11.94 -3.37 28.76
N ALA A 189 12.61 -2.38 28.13
CA ALA A 189 13.54 -1.48 28.80
C ALA A 189 12.87 -0.66 29.91
N ALA A 190 11.64 -0.21 29.69
CA ALA A 190 10.85 0.53 30.67
C ALA A 190 10.00 -0.38 31.59
N ARG A 191 10.15 -1.71 31.47
CA ARG A 191 9.45 -2.75 32.28
C ARG A 191 7.91 -2.64 32.25
N HIS A 192 7.34 -2.17 31.14
CA HIS A 192 5.89 -2.09 30.92
C HIS A 192 5.34 -3.39 30.34
N ARG A 193 5.23 -4.43 31.17
CA ARG A 193 4.77 -5.78 30.76
C ARG A 193 3.42 -5.77 30.04
N GLY A 194 2.44 -4.98 30.52
CA GLY A 194 1.13 -4.89 29.89
C GLY A 194 1.18 -4.40 28.44
N LEU A 195 2.06 -3.44 28.12
CA LEU A 195 2.24 -2.96 26.74
C LEU A 195 2.92 -4.01 25.86
N GLY A 196 3.92 -4.72 26.39
CA GLY A 196 4.56 -5.82 25.70
C GLY A 196 3.57 -6.94 25.36
N ILE A 197 2.72 -7.31 26.33
CA ILE A 197 1.67 -8.32 26.14
C ILE A 197 0.65 -7.86 25.10
N ALA A 198 0.17 -6.62 25.17
CA ALA A 198 -0.80 -6.09 24.20
C ALA A 198 -0.23 -6.06 22.76
N LEU A 199 1.04 -5.68 22.60
CA LEU A 199 1.74 -5.74 21.30
C LEU A 199 1.82 -7.17 20.78
N ALA A 200 2.32 -8.09 21.61
CA ALA A 200 2.46 -9.50 21.23
C ALA A 200 1.11 -10.13 20.89
N ALA A 201 0.08 -9.89 21.72
CA ALA A 201 -1.28 -10.37 21.49
C ALA A 201 -1.86 -9.82 20.18
N GLY A 202 -1.66 -8.53 19.89
CA GLY A 202 -2.09 -7.92 18.63
C GLY A 202 -1.40 -8.54 17.42
N LEU A 203 -0.08 -8.70 17.46
CA LEU A 203 0.70 -9.34 16.38
C LEU A 203 0.25 -10.79 16.14
N VAL A 204 0.05 -11.56 17.20
CA VAL A 204 -0.43 -12.96 17.10
C VAL A 204 -1.84 -12.98 16.52
N ALA A 205 -2.75 -12.14 17.03
CA ALA A 205 -4.13 -12.09 16.55
C ALA A 205 -4.22 -11.73 15.06
N GLY A 206 -3.44 -10.75 14.59
CA GLY A 206 -3.43 -10.36 13.18
C GLY A 206 -2.61 -11.30 12.28
N GLY A 207 -1.60 -11.98 12.82
CA GLY A 207 -0.71 -12.86 12.06
C GLY A 207 -1.14 -14.34 12.03
N ALA A 208 -2.05 -14.76 12.90
CA ALA A 208 -2.42 -16.18 13.06
C ALA A 208 -2.89 -16.82 11.76
N GLU A 209 -3.78 -16.15 11.02
CA GLU A 209 -4.27 -16.63 9.71
C GLU A 209 -3.11 -16.87 8.73
N TRP A 210 -2.20 -15.90 8.62
CA TRP A 210 -1.05 -16.00 7.71
C TRP A 210 -0.09 -17.13 8.10
N VAL A 211 0.08 -17.37 9.41
CA VAL A 211 0.87 -18.51 9.90
C VAL A 211 0.18 -19.84 9.59
N ILE A 212 -1.13 -19.95 9.84
CA ILE A 212 -1.91 -21.18 9.56
C ILE A 212 -1.84 -21.51 8.07
N GLU A 213 -2.10 -20.54 7.20
CA GLU A 213 -1.98 -20.71 5.75
C GLU A 213 -0.57 -21.16 5.34
N ALA A 214 0.48 -20.70 6.03
CA ALA A 214 1.84 -21.12 5.71
C ALA A 214 2.00 -22.65 5.81
N PHE A 215 1.38 -23.27 6.82
CA PHE A 215 1.40 -24.73 6.99
C PHE A 215 0.46 -25.46 6.03
N VAL A 216 -0.71 -24.91 5.74
CA VAL A 216 -1.72 -25.60 4.91
C VAL A 216 -1.45 -25.47 3.41
N SER A 217 -0.85 -24.35 2.96
CA SER A 217 -0.76 -24.03 1.53
C SER A 217 0.64 -23.75 1.00
N TYR A 218 1.65 -23.57 1.87
CA TYR A 218 3.01 -23.18 1.45
C TYR A 218 4.11 -24.12 1.95
N GLY A 219 3.77 -25.27 2.55
CA GLY A 219 4.76 -26.23 3.04
C GLY A 219 5.44 -25.84 4.36
N GLY A 220 4.86 -24.92 5.12
CA GLY A 220 5.32 -24.46 6.42
C GLY A 220 5.80 -23.01 6.43
N LEU A 221 5.97 -22.47 7.63
CA LEU A 221 6.37 -21.06 7.84
C LEU A 221 7.71 -20.71 7.18
N ARG A 222 8.73 -21.56 7.35
CA ARG A 222 10.05 -21.33 6.75
C ARG A 222 9.98 -21.31 5.23
N GLU A 223 9.21 -22.22 4.64
CA GLU A 223 9.11 -22.30 3.19
C GLU A 223 8.30 -21.13 2.61
N ARG A 224 7.22 -20.68 3.28
CA ARG A 224 6.53 -19.44 2.91
C ARG A 224 7.46 -18.24 2.94
N LEU A 225 8.31 -18.11 3.97
CA LEU A 225 9.29 -17.03 4.06
C LEU A 225 10.35 -17.11 2.95
N ASN A 226 10.86 -18.31 2.65
CA ASN A 226 11.79 -18.52 1.55
C ASN A 226 11.17 -18.18 0.19
N GLN A 227 9.92 -18.61 -0.05
CA GLN A 227 9.17 -18.26 -1.26
C GLN A 227 8.91 -16.76 -1.34
N ALA A 228 8.52 -16.12 -0.24
CA ALA A 228 8.34 -14.68 -0.18
C ALA A 228 9.64 -13.94 -0.53
N SER A 229 10.77 -14.40 0.01
CA SER A 229 12.10 -13.87 -0.32
C SER A 229 12.41 -13.98 -1.80
N ARG A 230 12.31 -15.18 -2.40
CA ARG A 230 12.52 -15.40 -3.85
C ARG A 230 11.60 -14.54 -4.71
N ILE A 231 10.33 -14.44 -4.32
CA ILE A 231 9.34 -13.62 -5.01
C ILE A 231 9.66 -12.13 -4.91
N GLN A 232 10.32 -11.68 -3.85
CA GLN A 232 10.76 -10.30 -3.66
C GLN A 232 12.16 -10.02 -4.24
N GLY A 233 12.74 -10.95 -5.00
CA GLY A 233 14.04 -10.75 -5.65
C GLY A 233 15.20 -11.11 -4.73
N ASP A 234 14.97 -12.11 -3.87
CA ASP A 234 15.88 -12.60 -2.83
C ASP A 234 16.22 -11.51 -1.82
N LEU A 235 15.50 -11.53 -0.68
CA LEU A 235 15.78 -10.64 0.44
C LEU A 235 17.23 -10.83 0.88
N GLY A 236 17.99 -9.74 0.79
CA GLY A 236 19.42 -9.69 1.04
C GLY A 236 19.85 -8.23 1.05
N TRP A 237 21.14 -7.94 1.25
CA TRP A 237 21.60 -6.55 1.25
C TRP A 237 21.48 -5.93 -0.16
N ASN A 238 20.56 -4.98 -0.31
CA ASN A 238 20.28 -4.28 -1.56
C ASN A 238 20.14 -2.77 -1.27
N LEU A 239 20.97 -1.92 -1.89
CA LEU A 239 20.85 -0.47 -1.72
C LEU A 239 19.84 0.09 -2.73
N ALA A 240 18.56 0.16 -2.34
CA ALA A 240 17.46 0.59 -3.22
C ALA A 240 17.03 2.06 -2.98
N VAL A 241 17.90 2.89 -2.41
CA VAL A 241 17.59 4.30 -2.14
C VAL A 241 17.28 5.06 -3.43
N ASP A 242 18.09 4.85 -4.47
CA ASP A 242 17.88 5.46 -5.77
C ASP A 242 16.67 4.86 -6.51
N ASP A 243 16.40 3.56 -6.36
CA ASP A 243 15.18 2.93 -6.86
C ASP A 243 13.92 3.59 -6.27
N GLN A 244 13.91 3.83 -4.94
CA GLN A 244 12.80 4.53 -4.30
C GLN A 244 12.63 5.93 -4.89
N VAL A 245 13.72 6.68 -5.11
CA VAL A 245 13.69 8.01 -5.73
C VAL A 245 13.16 7.96 -7.17
N ARG A 246 13.65 7.03 -8.00
CA ARG A 246 13.17 6.82 -9.38
C ARG A 246 11.68 6.54 -9.41
N SER A 247 11.17 5.80 -8.43
CA SER A 247 9.76 5.44 -8.37
C SER A 247 8.81 6.61 -8.04
N LEU A 248 9.32 7.70 -7.45
CA LEU A 248 8.50 8.86 -7.03
C LEU A 248 7.84 9.61 -8.18
N VAL A 249 8.22 9.36 -9.43
CA VAL A 249 7.63 9.93 -10.65
C VAL A 249 6.26 9.32 -11.03
N GLY A 250 5.69 8.52 -10.14
CA GLY A 250 4.41 7.84 -10.37
C GLY A 250 4.55 6.41 -10.90
N SER A 251 5.72 5.77 -10.72
CA SER A 251 5.89 4.36 -11.05
C SER A 251 5.31 3.50 -9.92
N THR A 252 4.14 2.92 -10.13
CA THR A 252 3.38 2.18 -9.11
C THR A 252 4.10 0.90 -8.63
N LEU A 253 4.97 0.36 -9.48
CA LEU A 253 5.95 -0.68 -9.19
C LEU A 253 7.05 -0.57 -10.26
N CYS A 254 8.32 -0.53 -9.87
CA CYS A 254 9.44 -0.69 -10.80
C CYS A 254 10.20 -1.96 -10.42
N ARG A 255 10.49 -2.82 -11.42
CA ARG A 255 11.18 -4.09 -11.23
C ARG A 255 11.65 -4.68 -12.58
N PRO A 256 12.93 -4.51 -12.98
CA PRO A 256 13.97 -3.69 -12.33
C PRO A 256 13.64 -2.18 -12.37
N CYS A 257 14.33 -1.37 -11.57
CA CYS A 257 14.15 0.09 -11.50
C CYS A 257 15.26 0.84 -12.29
N ASP A 258 15.42 0.52 -13.56
CA ASP A 258 16.46 1.07 -14.44
C ASP A 258 16.05 2.37 -15.16
N GLY A 259 14.78 2.77 -15.09
CA GLY A 259 14.26 3.98 -15.72
C GLY A 259 14.94 5.28 -15.25
N GLN A 260 14.99 6.30 -16.11
CA GLN A 260 15.73 7.54 -15.85
C GLN A 260 15.34 8.23 -14.52
N MET A 261 16.33 8.86 -13.88
CA MET A 261 16.09 9.66 -12.68
C MET A 261 15.12 10.80 -12.99
N PRO A 262 14.04 11.00 -12.21
CA PRO A 262 13.11 12.09 -12.44
C PRO A 262 13.73 13.45 -12.17
N HIS A 263 13.04 14.51 -12.59
CA HIS A 263 13.48 15.87 -12.31
C HIS A 263 13.59 16.13 -10.78
N PRO A 264 14.63 16.81 -10.27
CA PRO A 264 14.86 16.99 -8.84
C PRO A 264 13.68 17.53 -8.02
N VAL A 265 12.83 18.34 -8.63
CA VAL A 265 11.60 18.86 -7.98
C VAL A 265 10.65 17.76 -7.51
N VAL A 266 10.67 16.59 -8.15
CA VAL A 266 9.81 15.42 -7.79
C VAL A 266 10.25 14.79 -6.48
N TYR A 267 11.55 14.76 -6.21
CA TYR A 267 12.11 14.02 -5.07
C TYR A 267 12.79 14.90 -4.02
N ALA A 268 12.95 16.21 -4.24
CA ALA A 268 13.60 17.11 -3.28
C ALA A 268 12.97 17.03 -1.88
N TRP A 269 11.64 16.92 -1.81
CA TRP A 269 10.91 16.78 -0.54
C TRP A 269 11.33 15.53 0.25
N TRP A 270 11.71 14.45 -0.45
CA TRP A 270 12.10 13.18 0.15
C TRP A 270 13.43 13.31 0.92
N PHE A 271 14.36 14.14 0.43
CA PHE A 271 15.60 14.48 1.14
C PHE A 271 15.41 15.57 2.20
N VAL A 272 14.44 16.48 2.03
CA VAL A 272 14.07 17.46 3.07
C VAL A 272 13.42 16.79 4.27
N LEU A 273 12.67 15.70 4.07
CA LEU A 273 11.95 14.98 5.11
C LEU A 273 12.85 14.51 6.29
N PRO A 274 13.97 13.80 6.10
CA PRO A 274 14.85 13.42 7.20
C PRO A 274 15.49 14.63 7.92
N LEU A 275 15.74 15.74 7.21
CA LEU A 275 16.25 16.97 7.83
C LEU A 275 15.19 17.61 8.75
N LEU A 276 13.93 17.65 8.31
CA LEU A 276 12.80 18.10 9.13
C LEU A 276 12.57 17.17 10.32
N ALA A 277 12.73 15.85 10.15
CA ALA A 277 12.65 14.89 11.24
C ALA A 277 13.76 15.09 12.29
N ALA A 278 15.00 15.35 11.86
CA ALA A 278 16.10 15.69 12.75
C ALA A 278 15.85 17.02 13.49
N CYS A 279 15.34 18.03 12.77
CA CYS A 279 14.92 19.30 13.37
C CYS A 279 13.83 19.11 14.44
N ALA A 280 12.81 18.28 14.14
CA ALA A 280 11.76 17.94 15.08
C ALA A 280 12.31 17.28 16.35
N LEU A 281 13.28 16.36 16.20
CA LEU A 281 13.94 15.73 17.34
C LEU A 281 14.75 16.74 18.16
N ALA A 282 15.53 17.61 17.52
CA ALA A 282 16.29 18.66 18.21
C ALA A 282 15.37 19.60 19.00
N ILE A 283 14.27 20.07 18.40
CA ILE A 283 13.26 20.89 19.07
C ILE A 283 12.66 20.12 20.27
N ALA A 284 12.34 18.85 20.11
CA ALA A 284 11.76 18.03 21.17
C ALA A 284 12.73 17.79 22.34
N VAL A 285 14.02 17.60 22.05
CA VAL A 285 15.08 17.47 23.06
C VAL A 285 15.22 18.75 23.86
N LEU A 286 15.35 19.90 23.17
CA LEU A 286 15.45 21.21 23.82
C LEU A 286 14.22 21.56 24.66
N ALA A 287 13.04 21.07 24.27
CA ALA A 287 11.79 21.26 25.00
C ALA A 287 11.50 20.20 26.07
N GLY A 288 12.39 19.21 26.31
CA GLY A 288 12.19 18.14 27.28
C GLY A 288 11.06 17.15 26.93
N ARG A 289 10.66 17.07 25.66
CA ARG A 289 9.55 16.20 25.16
C ARG A 289 10.03 15.06 24.26
N THR A 290 11.31 14.68 24.37
CA THR A 290 12.03 13.76 23.46
C THR A 290 11.26 12.49 23.12
N THR A 291 10.74 11.77 24.12
CA THR A 291 10.04 10.49 23.93
C THR A 291 8.90 10.56 22.90
N ARG A 292 8.08 11.61 22.95
CA ARG A 292 6.89 11.74 22.08
C ARG A 292 7.26 11.91 20.61
N THR A 293 8.49 12.33 20.34
CA THR A 293 9.03 12.54 19.00
C THR A 293 9.96 11.39 18.59
N ALA A 294 10.87 10.95 19.46
CA ALA A 294 11.84 9.91 19.13
C ALA A 294 11.20 8.56 18.80
N VAL A 295 10.12 8.18 19.51
CA VAL A 295 9.46 6.89 19.28
C VAL A 295 8.88 6.75 17.87
N PRO A 296 8.03 7.66 17.36
CA PRO A 296 7.56 7.57 15.97
C PRO A 296 8.69 7.67 14.95
N LEU A 297 9.76 8.44 15.21
CA LEU A 297 10.92 8.50 14.31
C LEU A 297 11.65 7.15 14.22
N LEU A 298 11.87 6.48 15.35
CA LEU A 298 12.50 5.16 15.39
C LEU A 298 11.64 4.11 14.68
N CYS A 299 10.32 4.12 14.92
CA CYS A 299 9.38 3.21 14.25
C CYS A 299 9.33 3.47 12.74
N ALA A 300 9.41 4.74 12.31
CA ALA A 300 9.48 5.08 10.88
C ALA A 300 10.79 4.59 10.25
N ALA A 301 11.92 4.74 10.94
CA ALA A 301 13.23 4.30 10.47
C ALA A 301 13.28 2.77 10.31
N THR A 302 12.82 2.01 11.30
CA THR A 302 12.77 0.54 11.21
C THR A 302 11.78 0.07 10.15
N ALA A 303 10.65 0.76 9.97
CA ALA A 303 9.70 0.45 8.89
C ALA A 303 10.28 0.68 7.49
N ALA A 304 11.09 1.73 7.31
CA ALA A 304 11.71 2.06 6.03
C ALA A 304 12.91 1.15 5.70
N PHE A 305 13.60 0.64 6.72
CA PHE A 305 14.83 -0.14 6.57
C PHE A 305 14.77 -1.28 5.54
N PRO A 306 13.81 -2.23 5.59
CA PRO A 306 13.76 -3.33 4.62
C PRO A 306 13.57 -2.84 3.18
N TYR A 307 12.89 -1.71 2.98
CA TYR A 307 12.61 -1.17 1.65
C TYR A 307 13.73 -0.32 1.05
N LEU A 308 14.64 0.16 1.90
CA LEU A 308 15.80 0.94 1.47
C LEU A 308 17.06 0.07 1.34
N PHE A 309 17.16 -1.00 2.13
CA PHE A 309 18.41 -1.75 2.30
C PHE A 309 18.29 -3.25 2.09
N MET A 310 17.09 -3.82 1.92
CA MET A 310 16.91 -5.27 1.80
C MET A 310 16.25 -5.76 0.50
N ILE A 311 15.55 -4.89 -0.24
CA ILE A 311 14.80 -5.25 -1.43
C ILE A 311 15.40 -4.55 -2.65
N GLY A 312 15.73 -5.29 -3.72
CA GLY A 312 16.32 -4.75 -4.96
C GLY A 312 15.31 -4.23 -5.99
N TYR A 313 14.20 -3.65 -5.53
CA TYR A 313 13.19 -3.00 -6.37
C TYR A 313 12.36 -2.01 -5.54
N ALA A 314 11.61 -1.12 -6.19
CA ALA A 314 10.86 -0.08 -5.49
C ALA A 314 9.38 0.01 -5.88
N ALA A 315 8.59 0.37 -4.88
CA ALA A 315 7.22 0.84 -5.03
C ALA A 315 7.01 1.96 -4.00
N PRO A 316 6.59 3.17 -4.40
CA PRO A 316 6.49 4.33 -3.50
C PRO A 316 5.63 4.08 -2.26
N ARG A 317 4.62 3.22 -2.40
CA ARG A 317 3.71 2.82 -1.32
C ARG A 317 4.38 2.09 -0.16
N PHE A 318 5.53 1.47 -0.37
CA PHE A 318 6.22 0.71 0.69
C PHE A 318 6.60 1.59 1.88
N LEU A 319 6.89 2.87 1.62
CA LEU A 319 7.29 3.84 2.64
C LEU A 319 6.11 4.59 3.28
N LEU A 320 4.85 4.29 2.92
CA LEU A 320 3.67 4.95 3.51
C LEU A 320 3.64 4.89 5.05
N PRO A 321 3.93 3.74 5.71
CA PRO A 321 3.96 3.70 7.18
C PRO A 321 5.02 4.63 7.78
N ALA A 322 6.19 4.74 7.14
CA ALA A 322 7.24 5.66 7.57
C ALA A 322 6.79 7.12 7.39
N TYR A 323 6.22 7.48 6.23
CA TYR A 323 5.73 8.84 5.99
C TYR A 323 4.64 9.25 6.98
N ALA A 324 3.71 8.35 7.31
CA ALA A 324 2.65 8.61 8.29
C ALA A 324 3.22 8.91 9.68
N LEU A 325 4.16 8.10 10.14
CA LEU A 325 4.80 8.29 11.45
C LEU A 325 5.68 9.55 11.51
N LEU A 326 6.38 9.88 10.41
CA LEU A 326 7.20 11.11 10.30
C LEU A 326 6.33 12.38 10.26
N ALA A 327 5.14 12.32 9.68
CA ALA A 327 4.28 13.49 9.48
C ALA A 327 3.95 14.24 10.78
N ILE A 328 3.83 13.53 11.91
CA ILE A 328 3.51 14.13 13.21
C ILE A 328 4.67 15.02 13.73
N PRO A 329 5.89 14.49 13.97
CA PRO A 329 7.04 15.31 14.33
C PRO A 329 7.33 16.43 13.33
N VAL A 330 7.22 16.16 12.03
CA VAL A 330 7.49 17.15 10.97
C VAL A 330 6.49 18.30 11.04
N ALA A 331 5.20 18.01 11.25
CA ALA A 331 4.19 19.06 11.45
C ALA A 331 4.46 19.89 12.73
N ASP A 332 4.91 19.26 13.82
CA ASP A 332 5.27 19.98 15.06
C ASP A 332 6.44 20.95 14.80
N ALA A 333 7.48 20.48 14.10
CA ALA A 333 8.65 21.29 13.74
C ALA A 333 8.27 22.47 12.83
N LEU A 334 7.52 22.24 11.75
CA LEU A 334 7.10 23.29 10.81
C LEU A 334 6.26 24.36 11.52
N LEU A 335 5.32 23.95 12.38
CA LEU A 335 4.51 24.89 13.14
C LEU A 335 5.32 25.65 14.20
N HIS A 336 6.29 25.00 14.83
CA HIS A 336 7.21 25.66 15.76
C HIS A 336 8.07 26.72 15.04
N LEU A 337 8.65 26.37 13.90
CA LEU A 337 9.46 27.28 13.08
C LEU A 337 8.65 28.48 12.57
N ALA A 338 7.42 28.27 12.13
CA ALA A 338 6.54 29.34 11.65
C ALA A 338 6.07 30.29 12.76
N LYS A 339 6.03 29.85 14.02
CA LYS A 339 5.46 30.61 15.15
C LYS A 339 6.47 31.06 16.20
N ARG A 340 7.78 30.90 15.94
CA ARG A 340 8.83 31.24 16.92
C ARG A 340 8.61 32.66 17.49
N PRO A 341 8.53 32.81 18.84
CA PRO A 341 8.10 34.07 19.46
C PRO A 341 9.05 35.27 19.26
N ASN A 342 10.35 35.05 19.05
CA ASN A 342 11.39 36.10 19.12
C ASN A 342 12.06 36.48 17.77
N GLY A 343 11.41 36.31 16.62
CA GLY A 343 12.09 36.45 15.33
C GLY A 343 11.64 37.60 14.44
N ARG A 344 12.52 38.58 14.18
CA ARG A 344 12.45 39.47 12.99
C ARG A 344 12.25 38.69 11.67
N TRP A 345 12.66 37.42 11.67
CA TRP A 345 12.58 36.48 10.55
C TRP A 345 11.29 35.64 10.47
N ARG A 346 10.35 35.81 11.40
CA ARG A 346 9.06 35.07 11.38
C ARG A 346 8.30 35.16 10.06
N PRO A 347 8.08 36.36 9.44
CA PRO A 347 7.36 36.43 8.17
C PRO A 347 8.13 35.73 7.05
N ALA A 348 9.46 35.84 7.02
CA ALA A 348 10.30 35.17 6.02
C ALA A 348 10.22 33.64 6.17
N ALA A 349 10.35 33.09 7.38
CA ALA A 349 10.24 31.65 7.62
C ALA A 349 8.85 31.11 7.25
N ALA A 350 7.78 31.83 7.62
CA ALA A 350 6.42 31.47 7.24
C ALA A 350 6.21 31.52 5.72
N ALA A 351 6.77 32.53 5.04
CA ALA A 351 6.71 32.64 3.58
C ALA A 351 7.46 31.50 2.89
N VAL A 352 8.67 31.16 3.34
CA VAL A 352 9.45 30.04 2.81
C VAL A 352 8.72 28.70 2.99
N ILE A 353 8.15 28.46 4.16
CA ILE A 353 7.32 27.26 4.42
C ILE A 353 6.10 27.27 3.50
N GLY A 354 5.40 28.40 3.36
CA GLY A 354 4.22 28.53 2.51
C GLY A 354 4.51 28.25 1.04
N VAL A 355 5.56 28.88 0.48
CA VAL A 355 6.00 28.67 -0.90
C VAL A 355 6.48 27.23 -1.11
N GLY A 356 7.25 26.68 -0.17
CA GLY A 356 7.71 25.29 -0.22
C GLY A 356 6.57 24.29 -0.22
N LEU A 357 5.56 24.49 0.63
CA LEU A 357 4.35 23.65 0.67
C LEU A 357 3.51 23.81 -0.61
N ALA A 358 3.35 25.04 -1.13
CA ALA A 358 2.63 25.27 -2.38
C ALA A 358 3.32 24.59 -3.58
N GLY A 359 4.65 24.73 -3.68
CA GLY A 359 5.45 24.04 -4.69
C GLY A 359 5.38 22.51 -4.54
N HIS A 360 5.46 22.00 -3.31
CA HIS A 360 5.28 20.57 -3.03
C HIS A 360 3.91 20.08 -3.48
N LEU A 361 2.82 20.79 -3.15
CA LEU A 361 1.47 20.43 -3.56
C LEU A 361 1.31 20.42 -5.09
N ALA A 362 1.85 21.41 -5.79
CA ALA A 362 1.81 21.46 -7.25
C ALA A 362 2.50 20.24 -7.88
N VAL A 363 3.68 19.86 -7.36
CA VAL A 363 4.41 18.67 -7.80
C VAL A 363 3.64 17.38 -7.47
N GLN A 364 3.13 17.23 -6.25
CA GLN A 364 2.35 16.05 -5.86
C GLN A 364 1.10 15.90 -6.74
N TYR A 365 0.39 16.99 -7.01
CA TYR A 365 -0.76 16.99 -7.90
C TYR A 365 -0.39 16.57 -9.33
N ALA A 366 0.66 17.16 -9.92
CA ALA A 366 1.09 16.82 -11.27
C ALA A 366 1.50 15.35 -11.42
N VAL A 367 2.17 14.79 -10.40
CA VAL A 367 2.51 13.35 -10.39
C VAL A 367 1.25 12.50 -10.21
N LEU A 368 0.34 12.88 -9.31
CA LEU A 368 -0.92 12.15 -9.08
C LEU A 368 -1.74 12.08 -10.35
N ASP A 369 -1.99 13.23 -10.98
CA ASP A 369 -2.84 13.37 -12.18
C ASP A 369 -2.33 12.46 -13.31
N ARG A 370 -1.05 12.58 -13.66
CA ARG A 370 -0.41 11.72 -14.68
C ARG A 370 -0.43 10.23 -14.30
N THR A 371 -0.35 9.91 -13.01
CA THR A 371 -0.39 8.51 -12.55
C THR A 371 -1.79 7.94 -12.65
N VAL A 372 -2.81 8.71 -12.31
CA VAL A 372 -4.22 8.33 -12.44
C VAL A 372 -4.59 8.17 -13.91
N GLU A 373 -4.19 9.10 -14.77
CA GLU A 373 -4.44 9.00 -16.21
C GLU A 373 -3.81 7.73 -16.81
N ARG A 374 -2.50 7.52 -16.62
CA ARG A 374 -1.81 6.32 -17.11
C ARG A 374 -2.41 5.02 -16.55
N SER A 375 -2.73 5.01 -15.25
CA SER A 375 -3.33 3.83 -14.62
C SER A 375 -4.74 3.55 -15.13
N THR A 376 -5.52 4.60 -15.41
CA THR A 376 -6.87 4.46 -15.95
C THR A 376 -6.83 3.94 -17.39
N ALA A 377 -5.95 4.50 -18.22
CA ALA A 377 -5.76 4.05 -19.59
C ALA A 377 -5.37 2.56 -19.66
N GLY A 378 -4.34 2.14 -18.90
CA GLY A 378 -3.92 0.73 -18.88
C GLY A 378 -5.01 -0.23 -18.40
N ARG A 379 -5.83 0.19 -17.42
CA ARG A 379 -6.97 -0.62 -16.96
C ARG A 379 -8.08 -0.73 -18.01
N GLN A 380 -8.27 0.31 -18.83
CA GLN A 380 -9.20 0.27 -19.97
C GLN A 380 -8.65 -0.60 -21.11
N ASP A 381 -7.34 -0.62 -21.35
CA ASP A 381 -6.69 -1.51 -22.33
C ASP A 381 -6.94 -2.99 -21.98
N TRP A 382 -6.86 -3.36 -20.70
CA TRP A 382 -7.20 -4.72 -20.25
C TRP A 382 -8.67 -5.07 -20.48
N ALA A 383 -9.60 -4.14 -20.20
CA ALA A 383 -11.02 -4.35 -20.44
C ALA A 383 -11.34 -4.49 -21.95
N ARG A 384 -10.68 -3.70 -22.82
CA ARG A 384 -10.79 -3.84 -24.27
C ARG A 384 -10.24 -5.18 -24.76
N SER A 385 -9.07 -5.58 -24.26
CA SER A 385 -8.46 -6.88 -24.56
C SER A 385 -9.37 -8.04 -24.17
N ALA A 386 -10.03 -7.96 -23.00
CA ALA A 386 -11.00 -8.97 -22.57
C ALA A 386 -12.21 -9.06 -23.52
N ALA A 387 -12.78 -7.92 -23.94
CA ALA A 387 -13.88 -7.88 -24.89
C ALA A 387 -13.51 -8.49 -26.25
N GLU A 388 -12.29 -8.24 -26.73
CA GLU A 388 -11.80 -8.82 -27.98
C GLU A 388 -11.53 -10.33 -27.85
N LEU A 389 -10.98 -10.79 -26.72
CA LEU A 389 -10.86 -12.22 -26.41
C LEU A 389 -12.22 -12.94 -26.42
N HIS A 390 -13.27 -12.31 -25.90
CA HIS A 390 -14.64 -12.85 -25.98
C HIS A 390 -15.16 -12.95 -27.42
N ARG A 391 -14.75 -12.06 -28.33
CA ARG A 391 -15.09 -12.14 -29.77
C ARG A 391 -14.32 -13.24 -30.47
N LEU A 392 -13.08 -13.48 -30.07
CA LEU A 392 -12.23 -14.58 -30.55
C LEU A 392 -12.60 -15.95 -29.95
N GLY A 393 -13.68 -16.03 -29.16
CA GLY A 393 -14.19 -17.29 -28.59
C GLY A 393 -13.53 -17.72 -27.27
N VAL A 394 -12.62 -16.93 -26.70
CA VAL A 394 -12.04 -17.18 -25.38
C VAL A 394 -12.99 -16.66 -24.31
N ARG A 395 -13.91 -17.51 -23.84
CA ARG A 395 -14.94 -17.18 -22.84
C ARG A 395 -14.90 -18.15 -21.65
N PRO A 396 -15.39 -17.73 -20.46
CA PRO A 396 -15.40 -18.60 -19.29
C PRO A 396 -16.20 -19.91 -19.51
N PRO A 397 -15.73 -21.06 -18.99
CA PRO A 397 -14.43 -21.28 -18.34
C PRO A 397 -13.27 -21.24 -19.36
N CYS A 398 -12.19 -20.53 -19.03
CA CYS A 398 -11.02 -20.33 -19.89
C CYS A 398 -9.74 -20.14 -19.07
N LEU A 399 -8.57 -20.30 -19.71
CA LEU A 399 -7.26 -20.08 -19.11
C LEU A 399 -6.44 -19.09 -19.94
N LEU A 400 -5.94 -18.02 -19.33
CA LEU A 400 -4.94 -17.14 -19.94
C LEU A 400 -3.59 -17.30 -19.27
N THR A 401 -2.53 -17.33 -20.07
CA THR A 401 -1.16 -17.45 -19.59
C THR A 401 -0.25 -16.37 -20.16
N GLY A 402 0.90 -16.14 -19.54
CA GLY A 402 1.93 -15.25 -20.08
C GLY A 402 1.87 -13.80 -19.56
N HIS A 403 2.23 -12.87 -20.44
CA HIS A 403 2.36 -11.44 -20.10
C HIS A 403 1.00 -10.84 -19.75
N GLU A 404 0.91 -10.11 -18.64
CA GLU A 404 -0.34 -9.50 -18.14
C GLU A 404 -1.53 -10.44 -17.96
N ALA A 405 -1.28 -11.76 -17.88
CA ALA A 405 -2.35 -12.75 -17.80
C ALA A 405 -3.24 -12.58 -16.57
N ILE A 406 -2.73 -12.10 -15.43
CA ILE A 406 -3.54 -11.91 -14.21
C ILE A 406 -4.63 -10.85 -14.41
N PRO A 407 -4.30 -9.58 -14.73
CA PRO A 407 -5.33 -8.57 -14.94
C PRO A 407 -6.23 -8.92 -16.13
N VAL A 408 -5.68 -9.32 -17.28
CA VAL A 408 -6.50 -9.63 -18.47
C VAL A 408 -7.45 -10.81 -18.20
N ALA A 409 -7.00 -11.87 -17.51
CA ALA A 409 -7.87 -12.99 -17.15
C ALA A 409 -9.01 -12.56 -16.26
N TYR A 410 -8.76 -11.68 -15.27
CA TYR A 410 -9.82 -11.16 -14.40
C TYR A 410 -10.90 -10.44 -15.19
N TYR A 411 -10.52 -9.49 -16.06
CA TYR A 411 -11.51 -8.78 -16.90
C TYR A 411 -12.21 -9.70 -17.91
N THR A 412 -11.58 -10.81 -18.30
CA THR A 412 -12.16 -11.82 -19.20
C THR A 412 -13.06 -12.83 -18.45
N GLY A 413 -12.97 -12.91 -17.12
CA GLY A 413 -13.60 -13.96 -16.31
C GLY A 413 -12.88 -15.32 -16.38
N CYS A 414 -11.62 -15.34 -16.85
CA CYS A 414 -10.80 -16.55 -17.00
C CYS A 414 -9.93 -16.81 -15.77
N SER A 415 -9.43 -18.04 -15.66
CA SER A 415 -8.28 -18.37 -14.80
C SER A 415 -6.99 -17.82 -15.38
N SER A 416 -6.04 -17.44 -14.52
CA SER A 416 -4.69 -17.03 -14.93
C SER A 416 -3.63 -18.08 -14.56
N GLY A 417 -2.73 -18.40 -15.48
CA GLY A 417 -1.64 -19.36 -15.26
C GLY A 417 -0.27 -18.84 -15.67
N ALA A 418 0.76 -19.19 -14.91
CA ALA A 418 2.15 -18.97 -15.30
C ALA A 418 3.02 -20.17 -14.98
N THR A 419 3.96 -20.50 -15.88
CA THR A 419 4.92 -21.60 -15.70
C THR A 419 6.24 -21.15 -15.07
N ARG A 420 6.46 -19.84 -14.97
CA ARG A 420 7.70 -19.25 -14.44
C ARG A 420 7.44 -17.86 -13.85
N GLY A 421 8.43 -17.34 -13.12
CA GLY A 421 8.38 -16.03 -12.49
C GLY A 421 7.60 -16.01 -11.18
N HIS A 422 7.30 -14.82 -10.69
CA HIS A 422 6.76 -14.59 -9.33
C HIS A 422 5.33 -15.08 -9.11
N ASN A 423 4.62 -15.42 -10.19
CA ASN A 423 3.26 -15.92 -10.16
C ASN A 423 3.16 -17.36 -10.71
N ALA A 424 4.28 -18.09 -10.76
CA ALA A 424 4.29 -19.46 -11.25
C ALA A 424 3.37 -20.35 -10.40
N ASN A 425 2.37 -20.95 -11.04
CA ASN A 425 1.32 -21.74 -10.38
C ASN A 425 0.86 -22.96 -11.19
N THR A 426 1.42 -23.19 -12.39
CA THR A 426 1.04 -24.30 -13.27
C THR A 426 2.25 -24.78 -14.07
N THR A 427 2.08 -25.87 -14.83
CA THR A 427 3.13 -26.48 -15.66
C THR A 427 2.73 -26.48 -17.13
N THR A 428 3.71 -26.62 -18.04
CA THR A 428 3.43 -26.77 -19.47
C THR A 428 2.52 -27.97 -19.76
N ALA A 429 2.76 -29.10 -19.08
CA ALA A 429 1.96 -30.31 -19.26
C ALA A 429 0.50 -30.09 -18.84
N GLU A 430 0.29 -29.34 -17.74
CA GLU A 430 -1.05 -28.99 -17.28
C GLU A 430 -1.76 -28.04 -18.26
N ILE A 431 -1.07 -27.00 -18.76
CA ILE A 431 -1.63 -26.10 -19.76
C ILE A 431 -2.08 -26.87 -21.01
N LEU A 432 -1.23 -27.74 -21.55
CA LEU A 432 -1.52 -28.57 -22.75
C LEU A 432 -2.63 -29.60 -22.51
N ARG A 433 -2.84 -30.02 -21.27
CA ARG A 433 -3.99 -30.85 -20.90
C ARG A 433 -5.27 -30.02 -20.89
N THR A 434 -5.21 -28.79 -20.36
CA THR A 434 -6.35 -27.85 -20.30
C THR A 434 -6.84 -27.43 -21.68
N THR A 435 -5.96 -27.32 -22.69
CA THR A 435 -6.37 -27.00 -24.08
C THR A 435 -7.33 -28.04 -24.68
N ARG A 436 -7.40 -29.24 -24.10
CA ARG A 436 -8.30 -30.30 -24.57
C ARG A 436 -9.74 -30.13 -24.08
N SER A 437 -9.98 -29.27 -23.09
CA SER A 437 -11.29 -29.12 -22.45
C SER A 437 -11.85 -27.70 -22.54
N ILE A 438 -11.01 -26.68 -22.45
CA ILE A 438 -11.44 -25.28 -22.43
C ILE A 438 -10.53 -24.39 -23.29
N PRO A 439 -11.00 -23.20 -23.73
CA PRO A 439 -10.16 -22.24 -24.44
C PRO A 439 -8.94 -21.81 -23.63
N VAL A 440 -7.78 -21.78 -24.28
CA VAL A 440 -6.51 -21.32 -23.69
C VAL A 440 -5.87 -20.26 -24.58
N GLY A 441 -5.51 -19.12 -23.98
CA GLY A 441 -4.78 -18.04 -24.65
C GLY A 441 -3.41 -17.81 -24.00
N ALA A 442 -2.36 -17.72 -24.81
CA ALA A 442 -1.02 -17.31 -24.38
C ALA A 442 -0.76 -15.86 -24.80
N LEU A 443 -0.67 -14.97 -23.82
CA LEU A 443 -0.45 -13.54 -23.99
C LEU A 443 1.05 -13.20 -23.99
N THR A 444 1.42 -12.30 -24.89
CA THR A 444 2.77 -11.71 -25.00
C THR A 444 2.69 -10.21 -25.21
N ALA A 445 3.74 -9.49 -24.81
CA ALA A 445 3.95 -8.12 -25.29
C ALA A 445 4.06 -8.12 -26.83
N PRO A 446 3.76 -6.98 -27.50
CA PRO A 446 3.91 -6.86 -28.95
C PRO A 446 5.32 -7.24 -29.41
N GLY A 447 5.44 -8.12 -30.39
CA GLY A 447 6.73 -8.65 -30.86
C GLY A 447 7.48 -9.56 -29.86
N GLY A 448 6.87 -9.90 -28.73
CA GLY A 448 7.45 -10.77 -27.71
C GLY A 448 7.52 -12.24 -28.17
N THR A 449 8.51 -12.98 -27.67
CA THR A 449 8.68 -14.39 -28.01
C THR A 449 7.65 -15.25 -27.26
N PRO A 450 6.75 -15.96 -27.96
CA PRO A 450 5.76 -16.83 -27.31
C PRO A 450 6.44 -18.05 -26.67
N PRO A 451 5.83 -18.62 -25.61
CA PRO A 451 6.33 -19.84 -25.00
C PRO A 451 6.29 -21.00 -26.02
N ARG A 452 7.23 -21.95 -25.90
CA ARG A 452 7.41 -23.04 -26.88
C ARG A 452 6.10 -23.79 -27.19
N TYR A 453 5.29 -24.05 -26.17
CA TYR A 453 4.03 -24.80 -26.32
C TYR A 453 2.94 -24.06 -27.12
N ALA A 454 3.07 -22.74 -27.30
CA ALA A 454 2.07 -21.91 -27.99
C ALA A 454 2.57 -21.38 -29.35
N ARG A 455 3.76 -21.80 -29.81
CA ARG A 455 4.38 -21.27 -31.05
C ARG A 455 3.59 -21.57 -32.31
N ASP A 456 2.80 -22.64 -32.30
CA ASP A 456 2.02 -23.09 -33.46
C ASP A 456 0.54 -22.72 -33.34
N TRP A 457 0.16 -22.04 -32.25
CA TRP A 457 -1.20 -21.54 -32.05
C TRP A 457 -1.45 -20.29 -32.89
N GLU A 458 -2.70 -20.11 -33.31
CA GLU A 458 -3.12 -18.98 -34.14
C GLU A 458 -2.91 -17.66 -33.39
N ARG A 459 -2.30 -16.69 -34.07
CA ARG A 459 -1.90 -15.40 -33.49
C ARG A 459 -2.94 -14.34 -33.83
N HIS A 460 -3.39 -13.63 -32.81
CA HIS A 460 -4.26 -12.46 -32.92
C HIS A 460 -3.62 -11.27 -32.23
N ARG A 461 -3.91 -10.07 -32.73
CA ARG A 461 -3.46 -8.81 -32.13
C ARG A 461 -4.55 -8.26 -31.23
N LEU A 462 -4.16 -7.80 -30.05
CA LEU A 462 -5.00 -7.06 -29.11
C LEU A 462 -4.44 -5.65 -28.95
N ASP A 463 -5.16 -4.76 -28.28
CA ASP A 463 -4.66 -3.42 -27.96
C ASP A 463 -3.47 -3.52 -27.01
N GLY A 464 -2.26 -3.25 -27.52
CA GLY A 464 -1.03 -3.28 -26.74
C GLY A 464 -0.54 -4.68 -26.34
N LEU A 465 -1.17 -5.75 -26.83
CA LEU A 465 -0.82 -7.15 -26.55
C LEU A 465 -0.93 -8.01 -27.79
N GLU A 466 -0.34 -9.19 -27.74
CA GLU A 466 -0.60 -10.27 -28.70
C GLU A 466 -1.10 -11.50 -27.94
N VAL A 467 -2.07 -12.19 -28.51
CA VAL A 467 -2.57 -13.46 -27.99
C VAL A 467 -2.37 -14.55 -29.01
N ARG A 468 -1.98 -15.73 -28.54
CA ARG A 468 -2.04 -16.95 -29.32
C ARG A 468 -3.06 -17.90 -28.72
N ILE A 469 -4.01 -18.36 -29.50
CA ILE A 469 -5.16 -19.14 -29.02
C ILE A 469 -4.99 -20.61 -29.43
N ALA A 470 -5.09 -21.50 -28.45
CA ALA A 470 -5.02 -22.93 -28.70
C ALA A 470 -6.16 -23.38 -29.63
N PRO A 471 -5.94 -24.37 -30.51
CA PRO A 471 -7.00 -24.93 -31.35
C PRO A 471 -8.21 -25.37 -30.53
N ALA A 472 -9.41 -25.24 -31.10
CA ALA A 472 -10.65 -25.58 -30.41
C ALA A 472 -10.63 -27.05 -29.92
N PRO A 473 -11.17 -27.33 -28.72
CA PRO A 473 -11.30 -28.70 -28.20
C PRO A 473 -11.98 -29.60 -29.24
N GLY A 474 -11.27 -30.65 -29.69
CA GLY A 474 -11.79 -31.61 -30.69
C GLY A 474 -11.51 -31.29 -32.16
N ALA A 475 -10.88 -30.16 -32.50
CA ALA A 475 -10.45 -29.87 -33.88
C ALA A 475 -9.25 -30.72 -34.36
N GLY A 476 -8.63 -31.48 -33.46
CA GLY A 476 -7.53 -32.43 -33.74
C GLY A 476 -7.98 -33.80 -34.23
N GLY A 477 -9.05 -33.86 -35.05
CA GLY A 477 -9.48 -35.07 -35.71
C GLY A 477 -9.17 -35.06 -37.21
N ARG A 478 -7.98 -35.55 -37.60
CA ARG A 478 -7.75 -36.39 -38.80
C ARG A 478 -6.28 -36.81 -38.94
N ALA A 479 -6.13 -38.14 -39.04
CA ALA A 479 -5.05 -39.01 -39.53
C ALA A 479 -3.67 -38.92 -38.85
#